data_AF-A0A821S7X8-F1
#
_entry.id   AF-A0A821S7X8-F1
#
_cell.length_a   1.000
_cell.length_b   1.000
_cell.length_c   1.000
_cell.angle_alpha   90.00
_cell.angle_beta   90.00
_cell.angle_gamma   90.00
#
_symmetry.space_group_name_H-M   'P 1'
#
loop_
_entity.id
_entity.type
_entity.pdbx_description
1 polymer ?
#
loop_
_entity_poly.entity_id
_entity_poly.type
_entity_poly.pdbx_seq_one_letter_code
_entity_poly.pdbx_strand_id
1 'polypeptide(L)'
;MNVKIEVLILLISCCVWGALCVNCTEKGAGRFADPTDTTCKLYDLCVFVSSDSSYQSYNFSCPEKTLFDPAIAACSNKYKCDSTNDRRPASCNKVGRIADTSDTTCQKYFLCIGASDGSIVPYPYTCPSSSVFNPNSGICTSSSNYRCPS
;
A
#
# COMPACT_ATOMS: atom_id res chain seq x y z
N MET A 1 20.08 -43.60 -30.95
CA MET A 1 20.89 -43.03 -29.83
C MET A 1 20.98 -41.53 -30.10
N ASN A 2 20.41 -40.58 -29.36
CA ASN A 2 19.89 -40.55 -28.00
C ASN A 2 18.71 -39.56 -27.89
N VAL A 3 17.75 -39.92 -27.02
CA VAL A 3 16.56 -39.17 -26.60
C VAL A 3 16.87 -38.42 -25.30
N LYS A 4 16.46 -37.15 -25.16
CA LYS A 4 16.19 -36.40 -23.89
C LYS A 4 15.31 -35.19 -24.24
N ILE A 5 13.98 -35.28 -24.39
CA ILE A 5 12.89 -35.22 -23.37
C ILE A 5 13.16 -34.25 -22.20
N GLU A 6 12.49 -33.08 -22.31
CA GLU A 6 11.79 -32.27 -21.29
C GLU A 6 12.31 -32.22 -19.84
N VAL A 7 12.61 -31.02 -19.33
CA VAL A 7 11.93 -30.49 -18.12
C VAL A 7 11.82 -28.96 -18.24
N LEU A 8 10.60 -28.51 -18.52
CA LEU A 8 10.05 -27.20 -18.23
C LEU A 8 10.29 -26.82 -16.76
N ILE A 9 11.36 -26.08 -16.46
CA ILE A 9 11.47 -25.35 -15.19
C ILE A 9 11.11 -23.90 -15.49
N LEU A 10 9.82 -23.61 -15.32
CA LEU A 10 9.26 -22.29 -15.15
C LEU A 10 9.99 -21.61 -13.98
N LEU A 11 11.14 -21.01 -14.25
CA LEU A 11 11.66 -19.94 -13.40
C LEU A 11 10.66 -18.81 -13.56
N ILE A 12 9.76 -18.71 -12.58
CA ILE A 12 8.75 -17.67 -12.41
C ILE A 12 9.53 -16.36 -12.31
N SER A 13 9.87 -15.83 -13.47
CA SER A 13 10.54 -14.55 -13.66
C SER A 13 9.46 -13.49 -13.62
N CYS A 14 8.94 -13.27 -12.41
CA CYS A 14 8.01 -12.19 -12.12
C CYS A 14 8.65 -10.79 -12.37
N CYS A 15 9.95 -10.74 -12.64
CA CYS A 15 10.72 -9.50 -12.76
C CYS A 15 10.77 -8.88 -14.17
N VAL A 16 10.28 -9.54 -15.24
CA VAL A 16 10.52 -9.02 -16.61
C VAL A 16 9.40 -8.11 -17.11
N TRP A 17 8.18 -8.20 -16.58
CA TRP A 17 7.08 -7.31 -16.98
C TRP A 17 6.63 -6.51 -15.76
N GLY A 18 6.94 -5.22 -15.79
CA GLY A 18 6.98 -4.34 -14.62
C GLY A 18 5.69 -4.24 -13.79
N ALA A 19 5.92 -3.84 -12.53
CA ALA A 19 4.95 -3.32 -11.56
C ALA A 19 4.14 -4.29 -10.69
N LEU A 20 4.48 -5.59 -10.63
CA LEU A 20 3.76 -6.56 -9.79
C LEU A 20 4.56 -7.07 -8.56
N CYS A 21 5.68 -6.47 -8.20
CA CYS A 21 6.42 -6.84 -6.99
C CYS A 21 7.03 -5.62 -6.29
N VAL A 22 7.37 -5.75 -5.01
CA VAL A 22 8.02 -4.67 -4.26
C VAL A 22 9.41 -4.40 -4.81
N ASN A 23 9.64 -3.19 -5.33
CA ASN A 23 10.95 -2.75 -5.78
C ASN A 23 11.81 -2.31 -4.59
N CYS A 24 12.60 -3.24 -4.04
CA CYS A 24 13.45 -2.97 -2.88
C CYS A 24 14.54 -1.92 -3.13
N THR A 25 15.00 -1.76 -4.37
CA THR A 25 16.01 -0.74 -4.72
C THR A 25 15.44 0.68 -4.58
N GLU A 26 14.15 0.86 -4.86
CA GLU A 26 13.44 2.13 -4.72
C GLU A 26 12.96 2.37 -3.28
N LYS A 27 12.41 1.33 -2.65
CA LYS A 27 11.80 1.41 -1.31
C LYS A 27 12.82 1.38 -0.16
N GLY A 28 13.99 0.81 -0.38
CA GLY A 28 15.00 0.59 0.66
C GLY A 28 14.68 -0.61 1.58
N ALA A 29 15.43 -0.72 2.68
CA ALA A 29 15.26 -1.82 3.62
C ALA A 29 13.98 -1.63 4.45
N GLY A 30 13.19 -2.69 4.61
CA GLY A 30 11.91 -2.59 5.31
C GLY A 30 10.93 -3.70 4.92
N ARG A 31 9.74 -3.62 5.49
CA ARG A 31 8.63 -4.54 5.19
C ARG A 31 7.54 -3.77 4.45
N PHE A 32 7.04 -4.34 3.36
CA PHE A 32 6.09 -3.68 2.46
C PHE A 32 4.98 -4.66 2.07
N ALA A 33 3.75 -4.16 1.93
CA ALA A 33 2.64 -5.00 1.50
C ALA A 33 2.91 -5.56 0.09
N ASP A 34 2.58 -6.83 -0.10
CA ASP A 34 2.65 -7.45 -1.42
C ASP A 34 1.56 -6.83 -2.32
N PRO A 35 1.93 -6.15 -3.42
CA PRO A 35 0.96 -5.45 -4.27
C PRO A 35 0.03 -6.40 -5.04
N THR A 36 0.37 -7.69 -5.13
CA THR A 36 -0.45 -8.72 -5.79
C THR A 36 -1.41 -9.41 -4.84
N ASP A 37 -1.23 -9.21 -3.53
CA ASP A 37 -2.01 -9.91 -2.55
C ASP A 37 -3.31 -9.18 -2.19
N THR A 38 -4.41 -9.66 -2.77
CA THR A 38 -5.76 -9.19 -2.46
C THR A 38 -6.25 -9.63 -1.07
N THR A 39 -5.51 -10.49 -0.36
CA THR A 39 -5.86 -11.00 0.98
C THR A 39 -5.12 -10.30 2.12
N CYS A 40 -4.20 -9.38 1.80
CA CYS A 40 -3.33 -8.66 2.75
C CYS A 40 -2.62 -9.55 3.78
N LYS A 41 -2.38 -10.80 3.44
CA LYS A 41 -1.58 -11.76 4.18
C LYS A 41 -0.10 -11.65 3.87
N LEU A 42 0.25 -11.27 2.64
CA LEU A 42 1.60 -11.32 2.12
C LEU A 42 2.28 -9.96 2.22
N TYR A 43 3.56 -9.98 2.53
CA TYR A 43 4.43 -8.82 2.56
C TYR A 43 5.83 -9.21 2.12
N ASP A 44 6.53 -8.28 1.49
CA ASP A 44 7.93 -8.44 1.14
C ASP A 44 8.82 -7.77 2.18
N LEU A 45 9.88 -8.47 2.57
CA LEU A 45 10.98 -7.95 3.37
C LEU A 45 12.15 -7.64 2.44
N CYS A 46 12.48 -6.35 2.33
CA CYS A 46 13.66 -5.87 1.65
C CYS A 46 14.84 -5.80 2.63
N VAL A 47 15.94 -6.48 2.31
CA VAL A 47 17.18 -6.50 3.09
C VAL A 47 18.32 -5.96 2.24
N PHE A 48 19.07 -4.99 2.78
CA PHE A 48 20.31 -4.54 2.15
C PHE A 48 21.45 -5.50 2.48
N VAL A 49 22.11 -6.01 1.44
CA VAL A 49 23.26 -6.91 1.55
C VAL A 49 24.52 -6.10 1.26
N SER A 50 25.34 -5.90 2.29
CA SER A 50 26.53 -5.04 2.19
C SER A 50 27.66 -5.65 1.36
N SER A 51 27.72 -6.98 1.23
CA SER A 51 28.78 -7.67 0.49
C SER A 51 28.73 -7.42 -1.01
N ASP A 52 27.54 -7.22 -1.57
CA ASP A 52 27.31 -6.98 -3.00
C ASP A 52 26.65 -5.62 -3.28
N SER A 53 26.44 -4.81 -2.23
CA SER A 53 25.75 -3.51 -2.29
C SER A 53 24.38 -3.60 -2.97
N SER A 54 23.66 -4.70 -2.74
CA SER A 54 22.38 -4.98 -3.38
C SER A 54 21.22 -5.05 -2.38
N TYR A 55 20.00 -4.98 -2.88
CA TYR A 55 18.80 -5.30 -2.11
C TYR A 55 18.27 -6.67 -2.49
N GLN A 56 17.99 -7.50 -1.49
CA GLN A 56 17.31 -8.77 -1.63
C GLN A 56 15.86 -8.64 -1.13
N SER A 57 14.93 -9.26 -1.85
CA SER A 57 13.52 -9.31 -1.50
C SER A 57 13.12 -10.71 -1.04
N TYR A 58 12.35 -10.79 0.04
CA TYR A 58 11.83 -12.05 0.57
C TYR A 58 10.34 -11.91 0.84
N ASN A 59 9.52 -12.74 0.20
CA ASN A 59 8.09 -12.77 0.42
C ASN A 59 7.73 -13.59 1.67
N PHE A 60 6.85 -13.06 2.51
CA PHE A 60 6.39 -13.67 3.74
C PHE A 60 4.89 -13.59 3.87
N SER A 61 4.30 -14.58 4.53
CA SER A 61 2.90 -14.56 4.95
C SER A 61 2.77 -14.27 6.43
N CYS A 62 1.84 -13.39 6.80
CA CYS A 62 1.52 -13.12 8.19
C CYS A 62 0.98 -14.39 8.88
N PRO A 63 1.38 -14.66 10.13
CA PRO A 63 0.94 -15.85 10.85
C PRO A 63 -0.55 -15.80 11.24
N GLU A 64 -1.10 -16.96 11.58
CA GLU A 64 -2.46 -17.12 12.14
C GLU A 64 -3.56 -16.39 11.36
N LYS A 65 -4.40 -15.59 12.04
CA LYS A 65 -5.46 -14.74 11.46
C LYS A 65 -5.03 -13.27 11.36
N THR A 66 -3.74 -12.98 11.47
CA THR A 66 -3.22 -11.62 11.34
C THR A 66 -3.01 -11.26 9.88
N LEU A 67 -3.07 -9.96 9.60
CA LEU A 67 -2.94 -9.36 8.29
C LEU A 67 -1.85 -8.29 8.33
N PHE A 68 -1.17 -8.06 7.21
CA PHE A 68 -0.09 -7.09 7.13
C PHE A 68 -0.66 -5.66 7.13
N ASP A 69 -0.26 -4.87 8.11
CA ASP A 69 -0.61 -3.47 8.26
C ASP A 69 0.53 -2.59 7.72
N PRO A 70 0.35 -1.92 6.56
CA PRO A 70 1.39 -1.08 5.98
C PRO A 70 1.75 0.13 6.84
N ALA A 71 0.85 0.60 7.71
CA ALA A 71 1.07 1.78 8.54
C ALA A 71 2.09 1.53 9.66
N ILE A 72 2.19 0.27 10.11
CA ILE A 72 3.16 -0.14 11.15
C ILE A 72 4.19 -1.14 10.64
N ALA A 73 4.17 -1.45 9.33
CA ALA A 73 5.04 -2.40 8.65
C ALA A 73 5.10 -3.79 9.35
N ALA A 74 3.97 -4.25 9.88
CA ALA A 74 3.90 -5.47 10.70
C ALA A 74 2.55 -6.18 10.58
N CYS A 75 2.53 -7.46 10.97
CA CYS A 75 1.30 -8.24 11.04
C CYS A 75 0.48 -7.85 12.27
N SER A 76 -0.81 -7.57 12.06
CA SER A 76 -1.73 -7.08 13.08
C SER A 76 -3.06 -7.83 12.99
N ASN A 77 -3.65 -8.15 14.15
CA ASN A 77 -5.03 -8.65 14.23
C ASN A 77 -6.07 -7.52 14.16
N LYS A 78 -5.64 -6.25 14.23
CA LYS A 78 -6.50 -5.07 14.14
C LYS A 78 -6.65 -4.57 12.71
N TYR A 79 -5.72 -4.92 11.83
CA TYR A 79 -5.77 -4.52 10.42
C TYR A 79 -6.97 -5.18 9.72
N LYS A 80 -7.63 -4.42 8.85
CA LYS A 80 -8.77 -4.87 8.05
C LYS A 80 -8.40 -4.79 6.58
N CYS A 81 -8.19 -5.96 5.97
CA CYS A 81 -7.96 -6.07 4.54
C CYS A 81 -9.25 -5.75 3.79
N ASP A 82 -9.21 -4.79 2.87
CA ASP A 82 -10.29 -4.57 1.92
C ASP A 82 -9.92 -5.31 0.63
N SER A 83 -10.60 -6.42 0.37
CA SER A 83 -10.38 -7.23 -0.84
C SER A 83 -11.20 -6.75 -2.04
N THR A 84 -11.84 -5.57 -1.96
CA THR A 84 -12.34 -4.87 -3.14
C THR A 84 -11.20 -4.06 -3.72
N ASN A 85 -10.59 -4.60 -4.78
CA ASN A 85 -9.54 -3.98 -5.58
C ASN A 85 -9.56 -2.44 -5.53
N ASP A 86 -8.42 -1.90 -5.07
CA ASP A 86 -8.09 -0.48 -4.91
C ASP A 86 -8.41 0.16 -3.53
N ARG A 87 -7.81 -0.38 -2.46
CA ARG A 87 -7.28 0.49 -1.39
C ARG A 87 -5.82 0.84 -1.69
N ARG A 88 -5.54 1.41 -2.86
CA ARG A 88 -4.57 2.49 -2.86
C ARG A 88 -5.18 3.57 -1.97
N PRO A 89 -4.54 4.02 -0.87
CA PRO A 89 -5.00 5.21 -0.15
C PRO A 89 -5.22 6.26 -1.22
N ALA A 90 -6.47 6.68 -1.41
CA ALA A 90 -6.99 7.38 -2.59
C ALA A 90 -5.83 7.85 -3.47
N SER A 91 -5.49 7.09 -4.52
CA SER A 91 -4.34 7.34 -5.39
C SER A 91 -4.05 8.82 -5.42
N CYS A 92 -3.02 9.28 -4.69
CA CYS A 92 -2.64 10.68 -4.75
C CYS A 92 -2.25 10.95 -6.21
N ASN A 93 -3.22 11.46 -6.96
CA ASN A 93 -3.16 11.81 -8.36
C ASN A 93 -2.82 13.29 -8.49
N LYS A 94 -2.91 14.03 -7.38
CA LYS A 94 -2.48 15.40 -7.23
C LYS A 94 -2.04 15.67 -5.79
N VAL A 95 -1.10 16.60 -5.63
CA VAL A 95 -0.75 17.18 -4.33
C VAL A 95 -1.96 17.93 -3.76
N GLY A 96 -2.23 17.74 -2.47
CA GLY A 96 -3.37 18.37 -1.79
C GLY A 96 -4.02 17.48 -0.75
N ARG A 97 -5.18 17.91 -0.24
CA ARG A 97 -5.99 17.12 0.69
C ARG A 97 -7.13 16.47 -0.07
N ILE A 98 -7.31 15.16 0.11
CA ILE A 98 -8.33 14.37 -0.58
C ILE A 98 -9.09 13.52 0.42
N ALA A 99 -10.40 13.36 0.20
CA ALA A 99 -11.23 12.56 1.09
C ALA A 99 -10.80 11.09 1.07
N ASP A 100 -10.82 10.44 2.24
CA ASP A 100 -10.75 9.00 2.30
C ASP A 100 -12.14 8.44 1.93
N THR A 101 -12.32 8.01 0.69
CA THR A 101 -13.60 7.49 0.20
C THR A 101 -13.99 6.16 0.84
N SER A 102 -13.07 5.50 1.56
CA SER A 102 -13.37 4.30 2.34
C SER A 102 -13.95 4.64 3.73
N ASP A 103 -13.85 5.89 4.16
CA ASP A 103 -14.40 6.35 5.42
C ASP A 103 -15.85 6.82 5.27
N THR A 104 -16.78 5.98 5.70
CA THR A 104 -18.22 6.28 5.72
C THR A 104 -18.60 7.38 6.71
N THR A 105 -17.68 7.79 7.59
CA THR A 105 -17.89 8.91 8.51
C THR A 105 -17.39 10.25 7.95
N CYS A 106 -16.69 10.24 6.81
CA CYS A 106 -15.93 11.35 6.22
C CYS A 106 -15.00 12.11 7.18
N GLN A 107 -14.63 11.56 8.32
CA GLN A 107 -13.68 12.22 9.22
C GLN A 107 -12.25 12.08 8.74
N LYS A 108 -11.96 11.10 7.88
CA LYS A 108 -10.62 10.80 7.40
C LYS A 108 -10.37 11.42 6.04
N TYR A 109 -9.13 11.85 5.87
CA TYR A 109 -8.62 12.37 4.60
C TYR A 109 -7.13 12.06 4.50
N PHE A 110 -6.60 12.12 3.28
CA PHE A 110 -5.17 12.03 3.02
C PHE A 110 -4.62 13.41 2.67
N LEU A 111 -3.46 13.74 3.21
CA LEU A 111 -2.59 14.80 2.71
C LEU A 111 -1.58 14.18 1.74
N CYS A 112 -1.74 14.50 0.47
CA CYS A 112 -0.85 14.07 -0.61
C CYS A 112 0.28 15.09 -0.80
N ILE A 113 1.52 14.67 -0.58
CA ILE A 113 2.72 15.51 -0.71
C ILE A 113 3.60 14.98 -1.84
N GLY A 114 4.08 15.86 -2.70
CA GLY A 114 5.04 15.51 -3.74
C GLY A 114 6.45 15.33 -3.14
N ALA A 115 7.12 14.24 -3.50
CA ALA A 115 8.51 13.99 -3.16
C ALA A 115 9.44 14.43 -4.31
N SER A 116 10.74 14.53 -4.02
CA SER A 116 11.76 15.00 -4.97
C SER A 116 11.97 14.05 -6.16
N ASP A 117 11.58 12.79 -6.02
CA ASP A 117 11.61 11.76 -7.07
C ASP A 117 10.39 11.81 -8.01
N GLY A 118 9.47 12.77 -7.81
CA GLY A 118 8.24 12.91 -8.59
C GLY A 118 7.08 12.02 -8.11
N SER A 119 7.28 11.21 -7.08
CA SER A 119 6.20 10.44 -6.45
C SER A 119 5.30 11.36 -5.61
N ILE A 120 4.04 10.94 -5.39
CA ILE A 120 3.11 11.63 -4.49
C ILE A 120 2.74 10.68 -3.35
N VAL A 121 3.13 11.06 -2.13
CA VAL A 121 3.02 10.26 -0.91
C VAL A 121 1.79 10.68 -0.11
N PRO A 122 0.88 9.75 0.22
CA PRO A 122 -0.27 10.02 1.09
C PRO A 122 0.10 9.95 2.58
N TYR A 123 -0.39 10.92 3.34
CA TYR A 123 -0.33 10.92 4.81
C TYR A 123 -1.76 10.92 5.36
N PRO A 124 -2.17 9.93 6.16
CA PRO A 124 -3.52 9.86 6.70
C PRO A 124 -3.72 10.88 7.83
N TYR A 125 -4.89 11.51 7.83
CA TYR A 125 -5.31 12.42 8.88
C TYR A 125 -6.77 12.20 9.23
N THR A 126 -7.11 12.54 10.48
CA THR A 126 -8.48 12.59 10.97
C THR A 126 -8.83 14.04 11.28
N CYS A 127 -10.01 14.45 10.88
CA CYS A 127 -10.57 15.74 11.23
C CYS A 127 -10.75 15.87 12.76
N PRO A 128 -10.52 17.06 13.32
CA PRO A 128 -10.64 17.27 14.76
C PRO A 128 -12.11 17.17 15.22
N SER A 129 -12.30 16.74 16.48
CA SER A 129 -13.63 16.62 17.10
C SER A 129 -14.57 15.73 16.27
N SER A 130 -15.84 16.14 16.11
CA SER A 130 -16.83 15.47 15.25
C SER A 130 -16.97 16.15 13.87
N SER A 131 -15.96 16.92 13.45
CA SER A 131 -15.98 17.57 12.14
C SER A 131 -15.72 16.56 11.01
N VAL A 132 -16.23 16.87 9.82
CA VAL A 132 -16.14 16.03 8.62
C VAL A 132 -15.33 16.74 7.55
N PHE A 133 -14.55 15.99 6.79
CA PHE A 133 -13.78 16.50 5.67
C PHE A 133 -14.69 16.81 4.50
N ASN A 134 -14.69 18.07 4.06
CA ASN A 134 -15.42 18.49 2.87
C ASN A 134 -14.47 18.49 1.65
N PRO A 135 -14.62 17.55 0.70
CA PRO A 135 -13.73 17.43 -0.46
C PRO A 135 -13.83 18.63 -1.41
N ASN A 136 -14.94 19.39 -1.40
CA ASN A 136 -15.09 20.56 -2.26
C ASN A 136 -14.25 21.75 -1.78
N SER A 137 -14.03 21.86 -0.47
CA SER A 137 -13.24 22.95 0.13
C SER A 137 -11.86 22.50 0.63
N GLY A 138 -11.62 21.19 0.73
CA GLY A 138 -10.35 20.63 1.19
C GLY A 138 -10.08 20.80 2.69
N ILE A 139 -11.12 21.09 3.48
CA ILE A 139 -11.01 21.37 4.93
C ILE A 139 -12.01 20.57 5.75
N CYS A 140 -11.67 20.36 7.01
CA CYS A 140 -12.59 19.83 8.01
C CYS A 140 -13.61 20.90 8.41
N THR A 141 -14.89 20.56 8.34
CA THR A 141 -16.01 21.46 8.64
C THR A 141 -17.07 20.76 9.48
N SER A 142 -17.99 21.52 10.06
CA SER A 142 -19.13 20.96 10.79
C SER A 142 -19.98 20.05 9.89
N SER A 143 -20.56 18.99 10.45
CA SER A 143 -21.52 18.11 9.75
C SER A 143 -22.77 18.83 9.24
N SER A 144 -23.04 20.04 9.74
CA SER A 144 -24.07 20.93 9.21
C SER A 144 -23.70 21.58 7.87
N ASN A 145 -22.41 21.77 7.59
CA ASN A 145 -21.89 22.47 6.41
C ASN A 145 -21.49 21.51 5.28
N TYR A 146 -21.27 20.25 5.60
CA TYR A 146 -21.06 19.18 4.63
C TYR A 146 -21.70 17.91 5.16
N ARG A 147 -22.60 17.33 4.37
CA ARG A 147 -23.25 16.07 4.70
C ARG A 147 -22.55 14.96 3.94
N CYS A 148 -22.06 13.97 4.68
CA CYS A 148 -21.47 12.77 4.10
C CYS A 148 -22.41 12.11 3.09
N PRO A 149 -21.91 11.75 1.89
CA PRO A 149 -22.63 10.85 1.00
C PRO A 149 -22.91 9.53 1.70
N SER A 150 -24.15 9.06 1.61
CA SER A 150 -24.62 7.77 2.14
C SER A 150 -24.51 6.66 1.10
#